data_AF-A0A7W1ZAG8-F1
#
_entry.id   AF-A0A7W1ZAG8-F1
#
_cell.length_a   1.000
_cell.length_b   1.000
_cell.length_c   1.000
_cell.angle_alpha   90.00
_cell.angle_beta   90.00
_cell.angle_gamma   90.00
#
_symmetry.space_group_name_H-M   'P 1'
#
loop_
_entity.id
_entity.type
_entity.pdbx_description
1 polymer ?
#
loop_
_entity_poly.entity_id
_entity_poly.type
_entity_poly.pdbx_seq_one_letter_code
_entity_poly.pdbx_strand_id
1 'polypeptide(L)'
;ASSAATADLGELFYRHLRAGEDVLLRQLPETPVRRTVWPITDEPISTGGGELLTRSGTRLFIIPPDLATSLVGTTEVPVGQHLRTPLGADEASSVIVDDDIANLLEPNTDTADDLEDSVRMLSWMLVEAGSGERRGVVLATADFGVPDRSVLSEMAGLADEAADVEFVTVSALPGVTDENLSVDVTLPPTSGTDMRPRVTTVARVRLSLADTSSMLPRGDRRPLAWNQRLDELLTTVVDDDAAQAVIDELEAAARTIRAAIVPPDPFSFTLTGRESELQVRLTNAGSTPLRVVVAPSSPRLTFPSGPQTVELGAGVTQFVPIDVAARANGTTSVSISIRTPSGVDVVRPVVLTAHVRALTGVGQVITGGAVVVLATWWVSHLRQRRRQRRATVAVGRHPASQAAAPGSIDRS
;
A
#
# COMPACT_ATOMS: atom_id res chain seq x y z
N ALA A 1 7.10 -10.12 20.64
CA ALA A 1 5.92 -10.98 20.39
C ALA A 1 4.61 -10.30 20.79
N SER A 2 4.50 -9.75 22.02
CA SER A 2 3.31 -9.07 22.54
C SER A 2 2.74 -8.00 21.61
N SER A 3 3.58 -7.04 21.16
CA SER A 3 3.18 -5.99 20.23
C SER A 3 2.66 -6.53 18.89
N ALA A 4 3.31 -7.57 18.37
CA ALA A 4 2.91 -8.20 17.12
C ALA A 4 1.57 -8.93 17.25
N ALA A 5 1.31 -9.61 18.38
CA ALA A 5 0.03 -10.25 18.64
C ALA A 5 -1.11 -9.21 18.73
N THR A 6 -0.89 -8.12 19.49
CA THR A 6 -1.87 -7.03 19.64
C THR A 6 -2.20 -6.33 18.31
N ALA A 7 -1.23 -6.23 17.41
CA ALA A 7 -1.37 -5.56 16.11
C ALA A 7 -1.67 -6.50 14.93
N ASP A 8 -1.97 -7.78 15.20
CA ASP A 8 -2.24 -8.80 14.17
C ASP A 8 -1.10 -8.98 13.13
N LEU A 9 0.14 -8.91 13.61
CA LEU A 9 1.36 -9.04 12.81
C LEU A 9 2.01 -10.43 12.94
N GLY A 10 1.24 -11.48 13.26
CA GLY A 10 1.77 -12.82 13.54
C GLY A 10 2.61 -13.41 12.40
N GLU A 11 2.15 -13.29 11.16
CA GLU A 11 2.89 -13.76 9.97
C GLU A 11 4.20 -12.99 9.75
N LEU A 12 4.18 -11.68 9.98
CA LEU A 12 5.37 -10.84 9.85
C LEU A 12 6.39 -11.17 10.94
N PHE A 13 5.93 -11.34 12.17
CA PHE A 13 6.74 -11.80 13.29
C PHE A 13 7.41 -13.14 12.97
N TYR A 14 6.66 -14.11 12.44
CA TYR A 14 7.20 -15.42 12.07
C TYR A 14 8.27 -15.34 10.97
N ARG A 15 8.06 -14.48 9.97
CA ARG A 15 9.03 -14.22 8.91
C ARG A 15 10.32 -13.63 9.46
N HIS A 16 10.22 -12.63 10.35
CA HIS A 16 11.40 -12.05 10.99
C HIS A 16 12.14 -13.06 11.88
N LEU A 17 11.39 -13.88 12.62
CA LEU A 17 11.95 -14.94 13.44
C LEU A 17 12.76 -15.93 12.57
N ARG A 18 12.19 -16.45 11.48
CA ARG A 18 12.91 -17.32 10.53
C ARG A 18 14.14 -16.64 9.91
N ALA A 19 14.00 -15.39 9.48
CA ALA A 19 15.13 -14.66 8.91
C ALA A 19 16.28 -14.48 9.93
N GLY A 20 15.97 -14.27 11.20
CA GLY A 20 16.95 -14.23 12.28
C GLY A 20 17.68 -15.56 12.45
N GLU A 21 16.96 -16.68 12.38
CA GLU A 21 17.59 -18.00 12.44
C GLU A 21 18.50 -18.29 11.25
N ASP A 22 18.10 -17.91 10.04
CA ASP A 22 18.95 -18.04 8.85
C ASP A 22 20.23 -17.19 8.98
N VAL A 23 20.18 -16.06 9.70
CA VAL A 23 21.38 -15.28 10.04
C VAL A 23 22.23 -16.04 11.06
N LEU A 24 21.64 -16.57 12.13
CA LEU A 24 22.36 -17.32 13.16
C LEU A 24 23.04 -18.58 12.59
N LEU A 25 22.33 -19.39 11.80
CA LEU A 25 22.87 -20.60 11.16
C LEU A 25 24.04 -20.31 10.21
N ARG A 26 24.04 -19.13 9.57
CA ARG A 26 25.17 -18.71 8.72
C ARG A 26 26.40 -18.32 9.53
N GLN A 27 26.21 -17.77 10.72
CA GLN A 27 27.31 -17.36 11.60
C GLN A 27 27.81 -18.49 12.50
N LEU A 28 26.93 -19.42 12.87
CA LEU A 28 27.16 -20.53 13.79
C LEU A 28 26.65 -21.86 13.20
N PRO A 29 27.28 -22.38 12.12
CA PRO A 29 26.78 -23.53 11.37
C PRO A 29 26.75 -24.84 12.18
N GLU A 30 27.63 -24.97 13.17
CA GLU A 30 27.72 -26.15 14.05
C GLU A 30 26.75 -26.07 15.25
N THR A 31 26.11 -24.92 15.48
CA THR A 31 25.23 -24.72 16.63
C THR A 31 23.77 -24.94 16.21
N PRO A 32 23.08 -25.94 16.78
CA PRO A 32 21.67 -26.18 16.46
C PRO A 32 20.81 -25.03 17.01
N VAL A 33 20.14 -24.30 16.11
CA VAL A 33 19.18 -23.26 16.49
C VAL A 33 17.86 -23.92 16.94
N ARG A 34 17.44 -23.66 18.17
CA ARG A 34 16.19 -24.20 18.76
C ARG A 34 15.31 -23.07 19.25
N ARG A 35 14.01 -23.13 18.96
CA ARG A 35 12.98 -22.16 19.40
C ARG A 35 12.27 -22.55 20.69
N THR A 36 12.67 -23.67 21.29
CA THR A 36 11.94 -24.31 22.39
C THR A 36 11.85 -23.43 23.62
N VAL A 37 12.82 -22.53 23.81
CA VAL A 37 12.96 -21.71 25.01
C VAL A 37 12.92 -20.24 24.65
N TRP A 38 12.22 -19.44 25.46
CA TRP A 38 12.15 -17.99 25.32
C TRP A 38 12.40 -17.30 26.67
N PRO A 39 13.51 -16.55 26.83
CA PRO A 39 13.72 -15.72 28.01
C PRO A 39 12.81 -14.48 27.94
N ILE A 40 12.05 -14.23 29.00
CA ILE A 40 11.29 -12.99 29.17
C ILE A 40 12.27 -11.97 29.73
N THR A 41 12.51 -10.88 29.02
CA THR A 41 13.46 -9.83 29.46
C THR A 41 12.72 -8.77 30.27
N ASP A 42 13.11 -7.50 30.16
CA ASP A 42 12.63 -6.35 30.95
C ASP A 42 11.10 -6.18 31.08
N GLU A 43 10.32 -6.64 30.10
CA GLU A 43 8.87 -6.51 30.12
C GLU A 43 8.18 -7.88 30.06
N PRO A 44 7.10 -8.08 30.84
CA PRO A 44 6.35 -9.33 30.80
C PRO A 44 5.79 -9.57 29.39
N ILE A 45 5.69 -10.83 28.96
CA ILE A 45 5.03 -11.13 27.70
C ILE A 45 3.51 -11.15 27.88
N SER A 46 2.75 -10.62 26.90
CA SER A 46 1.28 -10.70 26.98
C SER A 46 0.78 -12.11 26.69
N THR A 47 -0.44 -12.47 27.13
CA THR A 47 -1.06 -13.77 26.81
C THR A 47 -1.07 -14.04 25.31
N GLY A 48 -1.49 -13.07 24.49
CA GLY A 48 -1.48 -13.21 23.02
C GLY A 48 -0.06 -13.30 22.43
N GLY A 49 0.93 -12.65 23.05
CA GLY A 49 2.34 -12.81 22.70
C GLY A 49 2.86 -14.21 23.01
N GLY A 50 2.48 -14.77 24.16
CA GLY A 50 2.80 -16.13 24.56
C GLY A 50 2.21 -17.16 23.60
N GLU A 51 0.93 -17.04 23.22
CA GLU A 51 0.30 -17.89 22.21
C GLU A 51 1.01 -17.82 20.85
N LEU A 52 1.45 -16.63 20.44
CA LEU A 52 2.18 -16.47 19.18
C LEU A 52 3.53 -17.19 19.22
N LEU A 53 4.24 -17.14 20.35
CA LEU A 53 5.50 -17.85 20.55
C LEU A 53 5.32 -19.36 20.61
N THR A 54 4.30 -19.87 21.31
CA THR A 54 4.04 -21.31 21.38
C THR A 54 3.68 -21.90 20.02
N ARG A 55 2.88 -21.18 19.22
CA ARG A 55 2.62 -21.53 17.82
C ARG A 55 3.89 -21.54 16.96
N SER A 56 4.89 -20.72 17.31
CA SER A 56 6.18 -20.66 16.60
C SER A 56 7.20 -21.72 17.01
N GLY A 57 6.93 -22.47 18.10
CA GLY A 57 7.76 -23.58 18.59
C GLY A 57 8.23 -23.46 20.04
N THR A 58 7.94 -22.34 20.71
CA THR A 58 8.27 -22.16 22.13
C THR A 58 7.45 -23.08 23.01
N ARG A 59 8.08 -23.64 24.04
CA ARG A 59 7.48 -24.55 25.01
C ARG A 59 7.83 -24.20 26.45
N LEU A 60 8.95 -23.49 26.64
CA LEU A 60 9.44 -23.05 27.94
C LEU A 60 9.70 -21.54 27.93
N PHE A 61 9.12 -20.82 28.90
CA PHE A 61 9.50 -19.45 29.23
C PHE A 61 10.48 -19.44 30.40
N ILE A 62 11.49 -18.59 30.33
CA ILE A 62 12.36 -18.31 31.48
C ILE A 62 11.94 -16.95 32.02
N ILE A 63 11.63 -16.89 33.30
CA ILE A 63 11.17 -15.68 33.99
C ILE A 63 12.31 -15.16 34.86
N PRO A 64 12.73 -13.90 34.70
CA PRO A 64 13.76 -13.29 35.55
C PRO A 64 13.19 -13.01 36.94
N PRO A 65 14.06 -12.89 37.97
CA PRO A 65 13.63 -12.73 39.36
C PRO A 65 12.68 -11.54 39.55
N ASP A 66 12.98 -10.41 38.91
CA ASP A 66 12.20 -9.16 38.99
C ASP A 66 10.75 -9.29 38.52
N LEU A 67 10.48 -10.20 37.58
CA LEU A 67 9.13 -10.41 37.05
C LEU A 67 8.37 -11.53 37.78
N ALA A 68 9.07 -12.41 38.50
CA ALA A 68 8.51 -13.62 39.10
C ALA A 68 7.32 -13.35 40.01
N THR A 69 7.48 -12.47 41.00
CA THR A 69 6.42 -12.12 41.97
C THR A 69 5.18 -11.58 41.26
N SER A 70 5.37 -10.75 40.22
CA SER A 70 4.27 -10.12 39.48
C SER A 70 3.45 -11.11 38.65
N LEU A 71 4.12 -12.13 38.10
CA LEU A 71 3.49 -13.12 37.20
C LEU A 71 2.92 -14.31 37.96
N VAL A 72 3.52 -14.71 39.08
CA VAL A 72 3.05 -15.82 39.92
C VAL A 72 1.98 -15.35 40.92
N GLY A 73 2.02 -14.08 41.34
CA GLY A 73 1.07 -13.52 42.29
C GLY A 73 1.33 -13.88 43.75
N THR A 74 2.51 -14.44 44.06
CA THR A 74 2.97 -14.78 45.41
C THR A 74 4.37 -14.20 45.64
N THR A 75 4.69 -13.89 46.90
CA THR A 75 6.05 -13.48 47.30
C THR A 75 6.98 -14.67 47.51
N GLU A 76 6.42 -15.85 47.78
CA GLU A 76 7.17 -17.10 47.89
C GLU A 76 7.15 -17.77 46.51
N VAL A 77 8.23 -17.56 45.76
CA VAL A 77 8.35 -17.97 44.37
C VAL A 77 8.94 -19.38 44.30
N PRO A 78 8.27 -20.34 43.65
CA PRO A 78 8.75 -21.71 43.54
C PRO A 78 9.86 -21.84 42.47
N VAL A 79 11.10 -21.65 42.91
CA VAL A 79 12.30 -21.81 42.08
C VAL A 79 12.64 -23.29 41.89
N GLY A 80 13.30 -23.64 40.77
CA GLY A 80 13.77 -25.01 40.50
C GLY A 80 12.67 -25.98 40.06
N GLN A 81 11.50 -25.43 39.75
CA GLN A 81 10.27 -26.18 39.44
C GLN A 81 9.62 -25.68 38.16
N HIS A 82 8.81 -26.54 37.55
CA HIS A 82 8.06 -26.20 36.35
C HIS A 82 6.69 -25.65 36.73
N LEU A 83 6.42 -24.44 36.24
CA LEU A 83 5.16 -23.74 36.42
C LEU A 83 4.33 -23.82 35.16
N ARG A 84 3.01 -23.92 35.34
CA ARG A 84 2.08 -23.95 34.21
C ARG A 84 1.84 -22.53 33.74
N THR A 85 1.81 -22.33 32.42
CA THR A 85 1.52 -21.02 31.82
C THR A 85 0.34 -21.20 30.86
N PRO A 86 -0.90 -20.99 31.34
CA PRO A 86 -2.09 -21.07 30.51
C PRO A 86 -2.09 -19.98 29.42
N LEU A 87 -2.34 -20.37 28.16
CA LEU A 87 -2.29 -19.50 26.98
C LEU A 87 -3.55 -19.70 26.12
N GLY A 88 -4.71 -19.36 26.69
CA GLY A 88 -5.99 -19.54 26.00
C GLY A 88 -6.31 -21.02 25.80
N ALA A 89 -6.17 -21.51 24.56
CA ALA A 89 -6.36 -22.93 24.22
C ALA A 89 -5.07 -23.76 24.31
N ASP A 90 -3.90 -23.11 24.38
CA ASP A 90 -2.60 -23.73 24.51
C ASP A 90 -2.07 -23.61 25.96
N GLU A 91 -1.02 -24.37 26.27
CA GLU A 91 -0.29 -24.29 27.53
C GLU A 91 1.21 -24.35 27.26
N ALA A 92 2.00 -23.60 28.04
CA ALA A 92 3.45 -23.68 28.06
C ALA A 92 3.96 -23.92 29.49
N SER A 93 5.22 -24.32 29.63
CA SER A 93 5.91 -24.34 30.91
C SER A 93 6.67 -23.04 31.12
N SER A 94 6.83 -22.65 32.38
CA SER A 94 7.71 -21.57 32.80
C SER A 94 8.64 -22.06 33.92
N VAL A 95 9.86 -21.54 33.94
CA VAL A 95 10.82 -21.70 35.04
C VAL A 95 11.31 -20.33 35.43
N ILE A 96 11.56 -20.13 36.72
CA ILE A 96 12.02 -18.87 37.28
C ILE A 96 13.52 -18.99 37.58
N VAL A 97 14.27 -17.97 37.19
CA VAL A 97 15.67 -17.82 37.60
C VAL A 97 15.70 -17.42 39.07
N ASP A 98 16.54 -18.10 39.84
CA ASP A 98 16.74 -17.77 41.25
C ASP A 98 17.53 -16.46 41.38
N ASP A 99 17.13 -15.59 42.31
CA ASP A 99 17.80 -14.30 42.53
C ASP A 99 19.22 -14.49 43.10
N ASP A 100 19.41 -15.44 44.01
CA ASP A 100 20.73 -15.72 44.58
C ASP A 100 21.66 -16.29 43.50
N ILE A 101 21.19 -17.22 42.66
CA ILE A 101 21.99 -17.72 41.52
C ILE A 101 22.33 -16.61 40.55
N ALA A 102 21.35 -15.78 40.19
CA ALA A 102 21.56 -14.67 39.26
C ALA A 102 22.66 -13.73 39.76
N ASN A 103 22.61 -13.35 41.04
CA ASN A 103 23.59 -12.48 41.67
C ASN A 103 25.01 -13.09 41.71
N LEU A 104 25.12 -14.41 41.89
CA LEU A 104 26.42 -15.12 41.88
C LEU A 104 27.03 -15.28 40.49
N LEU A 105 26.22 -15.13 39.44
CA LEU A 105 26.68 -15.23 38.06
C LEU A 105 27.04 -13.86 37.46
N GLU A 106 26.77 -12.76 38.17
CA GLU A 106 27.15 -11.43 37.72
C GLU A 106 28.68 -11.28 37.66
N PRO A 107 29.26 -10.76 36.56
CA PRO A 107 30.69 -10.60 36.45
C PRO A 107 31.29 -9.75 37.58
N ASN A 108 32.25 -10.31 38.31
CA ASN A 108 32.95 -9.61 39.40
C ASN A 108 34.45 -9.43 39.07
N THR A 109 35.08 -8.39 39.61
CA THR A 109 36.52 -8.15 39.46
C THR A 109 37.38 -8.88 40.49
N ASP A 110 36.78 -9.42 41.56
CA ASP A 110 37.49 -10.09 42.65
C ASP A 110 37.43 -11.63 42.50
N THR A 111 38.46 -12.22 41.88
CA THR A 111 38.57 -13.67 41.61
C THR A 111 38.74 -14.55 42.84
N ALA A 112 38.83 -13.97 44.05
CA ALA A 112 38.95 -14.74 45.29
C ALA A 112 37.62 -15.42 45.66
N ASP A 113 36.52 -14.92 45.12
CA ASP A 113 35.17 -15.35 45.46
C ASP A 113 34.63 -16.43 44.48
N ASP A 114 35.28 -16.65 43.33
CA ASP A 114 34.75 -17.52 42.26
C ASP A 114 34.48 -18.98 42.69
N LEU A 115 35.42 -19.58 43.45
CA LEU A 115 35.26 -20.93 44.00
C LEU A 115 34.22 -20.96 45.12
N GLU A 116 34.20 -19.93 45.97
CA GLU A 116 33.22 -19.81 47.06
C GLU A 116 31.80 -19.70 46.49
N ASP A 117 31.62 -18.88 45.45
CA ASP A 117 30.37 -18.69 44.73
C ASP A 117 29.91 -19.98 44.05
N SER A 118 30.83 -20.70 43.42
CA SER A 118 30.55 -22.00 42.80
C SER A 118 30.13 -23.05 43.82
N VAL A 119 30.83 -23.14 44.96
CA VAL A 119 30.48 -24.08 46.05
C VAL A 119 29.14 -23.70 46.67
N ARG A 120 28.89 -22.40 46.89
CA ARG A 120 27.62 -21.89 47.41
C ARG A 120 26.46 -22.25 46.49
N MET A 121 26.63 -22.08 45.19
CA MET A 121 25.61 -22.40 44.18
C MET A 121 25.29 -23.89 44.13
N LEU A 122 26.30 -24.75 44.07
CA LEU A 122 26.08 -26.20 44.10
C LEU A 122 25.46 -26.67 45.42
N SER A 123 25.89 -26.10 46.55
CA SER A 123 25.30 -26.41 47.85
C SER A 123 23.83 -26.03 47.90
N TRP A 124 23.46 -24.85 47.40
CA TRP A 124 22.08 -24.41 47.28
C TRP A 124 21.28 -25.39 46.40
N MET A 125 21.79 -25.76 45.22
CA MET A 125 21.10 -26.70 44.31
C MET A 125 20.85 -28.07 44.95
N LEU A 126 21.83 -28.60 45.68
CA LEU A 126 21.73 -29.90 46.36
C LEU A 126 20.73 -29.85 47.53
N VAL A 127 20.67 -28.71 48.24
CA VAL A 127 19.67 -28.50 49.31
C VAL A 127 18.27 -28.39 48.70
N GLU A 128 18.13 -27.62 47.62
CA GLU A 128 16.84 -27.36 46.98
C GLU A 128 16.31 -28.60 46.25
N ALA A 129 17.16 -29.44 45.65
CA ALA A 129 16.75 -30.70 45.01
C ALA A 129 16.01 -31.66 45.96
N GLY A 130 16.23 -31.54 47.28
CA GLY A 130 15.64 -32.43 48.27
C GLY A 130 16.06 -33.89 48.10
N SER A 131 15.43 -34.80 48.84
CA SER A 131 15.77 -36.23 48.78
C SER A 131 14.91 -36.97 47.75
N GLY A 132 15.39 -37.09 46.51
CA GLY A 132 14.93 -38.10 45.54
C GLY A 132 14.14 -37.59 44.32
N GLU A 133 14.01 -36.29 44.12
CA GLU A 133 13.38 -35.68 42.94
C GLU A 133 14.43 -34.99 42.07
N ARG A 134 14.29 -35.09 40.74
CA ARG A 134 15.16 -34.31 39.84
C ARG A 134 14.61 -32.90 39.71
N ARG A 135 15.40 -31.91 40.10
CA ARG A 135 15.07 -30.48 39.93
C ARG A 135 15.93 -29.85 38.84
N GLY A 136 15.30 -29.02 38.01
CA GLY A 136 15.94 -28.32 36.93
C GLY A 136 16.12 -26.85 37.27
N VAL A 137 17.36 -26.39 37.36
CA VAL A 137 17.67 -25.00 37.69
C VAL A 137 18.25 -24.31 36.45
N VAL A 138 17.80 -23.09 36.18
CA VAL A 138 18.33 -22.26 35.09
C VAL A 138 19.46 -21.40 35.64
N LEU A 139 20.62 -21.52 35.01
CA LEU A 139 21.79 -20.68 35.28
C LEU A 139 21.78 -19.48 34.32
N ALA A 140 21.44 -18.31 34.84
CA ALA A 140 21.44 -17.06 34.11
C ALA A 140 21.63 -15.88 35.07
N THR A 141 22.23 -14.78 34.58
CA THR A 141 22.21 -13.49 35.28
C THR A 141 20.79 -12.92 35.30
N ALA A 142 20.54 -11.92 36.15
CA ALA A 142 19.20 -11.37 36.33
C ALA A 142 18.63 -10.77 35.04
N ASP A 143 19.50 -10.22 34.20
CA ASP A 143 19.19 -9.57 32.92
C ASP A 143 19.41 -10.49 31.68
N PHE A 144 19.77 -11.77 31.89
CA PHE A 144 20.23 -12.69 30.84
C PHE A 144 21.45 -12.21 30.04
N GLY A 145 22.26 -11.33 30.63
CA GLY A 145 23.59 -10.95 30.18
C GLY A 145 24.60 -12.10 30.18
N VAL A 146 25.87 -11.76 29.98
CA VAL A 146 26.96 -12.75 29.91
C VAL A 146 27.41 -13.10 31.33
N PRO A 147 27.24 -14.36 31.79
CA PRO A 147 27.67 -14.76 33.13
C PRO A 147 29.18 -14.71 33.33
N ASP A 148 29.62 -14.64 34.58
CA ASP A 148 31.02 -14.77 34.95
C ASP A 148 31.60 -16.12 34.48
N ARG A 149 32.64 -16.06 33.66
CA ARG A 149 33.27 -17.24 33.08
C ARG A 149 34.01 -18.08 34.12
N SER A 150 34.65 -17.45 35.10
CA SER A 150 35.45 -18.14 36.10
C SER A 150 34.55 -18.98 37.01
N VAL A 151 33.46 -18.38 37.52
CA VAL A 151 32.43 -19.06 38.32
C VAL A 151 31.84 -20.25 37.56
N LEU A 152 31.43 -20.06 36.30
CA LEU A 152 30.90 -21.17 35.49
C LEU A 152 31.91 -22.31 35.29
N SER A 153 33.20 -21.98 35.13
CA SER A 153 34.24 -22.99 34.94
C SER A 153 34.55 -23.80 36.20
N GLU A 154 34.59 -23.14 37.36
CA GLU A 154 34.77 -23.79 38.66
C GLU A 154 33.54 -24.67 38.99
N MET A 155 32.33 -24.16 38.77
CA MET A 155 31.10 -24.93 38.95
C MET A 155 31.04 -26.16 38.03
N ALA A 156 31.45 -26.03 36.77
CA ALA A 156 31.54 -27.17 35.86
C ALA A 156 32.54 -28.23 36.33
N GLY A 157 33.69 -27.81 36.86
CA GLY A 157 34.69 -28.71 37.45
C GLY A 157 34.15 -29.46 38.68
N LEU A 158 33.48 -28.73 39.57
CA LEU A 158 32.87 -29.31 40.78
C LEU A 158 31.71 -30.26 40.46
N ALA A 159 30.89 -29.95 39.45
CA ALA A 159 29.80 -30.83 39.03
C ALA A 159 30.31 -32.13 38.39
N ASP A 160 31.43 -32.10 37.66
CA ASP A 160 32.06 -33.31 37.11
C ASP A 160 32.52 -34.29 38.22
N GLU A 161 32.83 -33.77 39.41
CA GLU A 161 33.16 -34.57 40.59
C GLU A 161 31.93 -35.05 41.38
N ALA A 162 30.77 -34.38 41.21
CA ALA A 162 29.53 -34.65 41.93
C ALA A 162 28.55 -35.46 41.07
N ALA A 163 28.33 -36.74 41.42
CA ALA A 163 27.45 -37.64 40.66
C ALA A 163 25.96 -37.23 40.61
N ASP A 164 25.54 -36.28 41.46
CA ASP A 164 24.15 -35.86 41.63
C ASP A 164 23.79 -34.57 40.86
N VAL A 165 24.75 -33.95 40.15
CA VAL A 165 24.54 -32.72 39.37
C VAL A 165 24.96 -32.93 37.93
N GLU A 166 24.11 -32.55 36.97
CA GLU A 166 24.42 -32.65 35.54
C GLU A 166 24.09 -31.33 34.83
N PHE A 167 25.02 -30.86 33.99
CA PHE A 167 24.76 -29.75 33.08
C PHE A 167 24.02 -30.23 31.84
N VAL A 168 22.82 -29.69 31.64
CA VAL A 168 22.00 -29.95 30.46
C VAL A 168 21.65 -28.65 29.74
N THR A 169 21.28 -28.74 28.45
CA THR A 169 20.73 -27.58 27.76
C THR A 169 19.37 -27.21 28.35
N VAL A 170 19.07 -25.92 28.46
CA VAL A 170 17.77 -25.42 28.96
C VAL A 170 16.56 -26.02 28.21
N SER A 171 16.72 -26.37 26.94
CA SER A 171 15.67 -27.02 26.13
C SER A 171 15.33 -28.45 26.56
N ALA A 172 16.19 -29.09 27.34
CA ALA A 172 15.98 -30.44 27.87
C ALA A 172 15.28 -30.43 29.25
N LEU A 173 15.23 -29.29 29.95
CA LEU A 173 14.64 -29.15 31.29
C LEU A 173 13.24 -29.78 31.41
N PRO A 174 12.30 -29.57 30.46
CA PRO A 174 10.97 -30.17 30.54
C PRO A 174 10.94 -31.70 30.55
N GLY A 175 12.02 -32.37 30.14
CA GLY A 175 12.13 -33.83 30.14
C GLY A 175 12.93 -34.42 31.31
N VAL A 176 13.57 -33.59 32.13
CA VAL A 176 14.48 -34.03 33.20
C VAL A 176 14.03 -33.61 34.60
N THR A 177 13.15 -32.62 34.74
CA THR A 177 12.59 -32.18 36.03
C THR A 177 11.34 -33.00 36.40
N ASP A 178 11.29 -33.53 37.63
CA ASP A 178 10.19 -34.38 38.11
C ASP A 178 9.04 -33.55 38.77
N GLU A 179 9.30 -32.36 39.31
CA GLU A 179 8.30 -31.52 39.97
C GLU A 179 7.55 -30.56 39.02
N ASN A 180 6.23 -30.71 38.99
CA ASN A 180 5.28 -29.72 38.45
C ASN A 180 4.40 -29.21 39.59
N LEU A 181 4.54 -27.95 39.99
CA LEU A 181 3.56 -27.33 40.88
C LEU A 181 2.29 -26.97 40.10
N SER A 182 1.15 -27.03 40.81
CA SER A 182 -0.13 -26.50 40.32
C SER A 182 -0.21 -24.97 40.50
N VAL A 183 0.92 -24.28 40.32
CA VAL A 183 1.00 -22.82 40.38
C VAL A 183 1.08 -22.31 38.94
N ASP A 184 0.13 -21.42 38.60
CA ASP A 184 0.01 -20.87 37.27
C ASP A 184 0.75 -19.52 37.18
N VAL A 185 1.55 -19.36 36.14
CA VAL A 185 2.09 -18.07 35.69
C VAL A 185 1.00 -17.34 34.92
N THR A 186 0.56 -16.20 35.44
CA THR A 186 -0.47 -15.36 34.84
C THR A 186 0.16 -14.24 34.01
N LEU A 187 0.13 -14.41 32.69
CA LEU A 187 0.59 -13.36 31.77
C LEU A 187 -0.45 -12.23 31.65
N PRO A 188 -0.02 -10.95 31.57
CA PRO A 188 -0.93 -9.83 31.37
C PRO A 188 -1.63 -9.89 30.00
N PRO A 189 -2.85 -9.33 29.86
CA PRO A 189 -3.57 -9.33 28.58
C PRO A 189 -2.87 -8.50 27.49
N THR A 190 -2.15 -7.46 27.90
CA THR A 190 -1.41 -6.54 27.01
C THR A 190 -0.04 -6.25 27.61
N SER A 191 0.97 -6.16 26.74
CA SER A 191 2.33 -5.78 27.11
C SER A 191 3.08 -5.30 25.86
N GLY A 192 4.18 -4.57 26.05
CA GLY A 192 4.95 -3.95 24.98
C GLY A 192 4.27 -2.73 24.36
N THR A 193 4.98 -2.10 23.44
CA THR A 193 4.49 -0.94 22.67
C THR A 193 3.30 -1.32 21.79
N ASP A 194 2.24 -0.50 21.79
CA ASP A 194 1.09 -0.69 20.90
C ASP A 194 1.42 -0.27 19.47
N MET A 195 1.52 -1.26 18.58
CA MET A 195 1.87 -1.03 17.18
C MET A 195 0.68 -0.75 16.26
N ARG A 196 -0.57 -0.85 16.73
CA ARG A 196 -1.77 -0.64 15.90
C ARG A 196 -1.82 0.74 15.23
N PRO A 197 -1.45 1.85 15.90
CA PRO A 197 -1.37 3.16 15.24
C PRO A 197 -0.39 3.16 14.08
N ARG A 198 0.81 2.59 14.29
CA ARG A 198 1.86 2.50 13.27
C ARG A 198 1.43 1.63 12.08
N VAL A 199 0.82 0.48 12.33
CA VAL A 199 0.27 -0.40 11.28
C VAL A 199 -0.76 0.35 10.44
N THR A 200 -1.67 1.08 11.08
CA THR A 200 -2.71 1.87 10.40
C THR A 200 -2.09 2.95 9.51
N THR A 201 -1.09 3.67 10.03
CA THR A 201 -0.38 4.70 9.27
C THR A 201 0.39 4.10 8.09
N VAL A 202 1.16 3.03 8.30
CA VAL A 202 1.89 2.32 7.24
C VAL A 202 0.94 1.82 6.15
N ALA A 203 -0.22 1.25 6.49
CA ALA A 203 -1.21 0.79 5.52
C ALA A 203 -1.76 1.95 4.67
N ARG A 204 -2.06 3.09 5.29
CA ARG A 204 -2.51 4.31 4.60
C ARG A 204 -1.44 4.83 3.64
N VAL A 205 -0.20 4.96 4.12
CA VAL A 205 0.93 5.45 3.33
C VAL A 205 1.20 4.52 2.15
N ARG A 206 1.15 3.19 2.37
CA ARG A 206 1.29 2.18 1.31
C ARG A 206 0.29 2.39 0.19
N LEU A 207 -0.97 2.68 0.50
CA LEU A 207 -1.99 2.98 -0.52
C LEU A 207 -1.67 4.28 -1.28
N SER A 208 -1.24 5.34 -0.59
CA SER A 208 -0.82 6.61 -1.20
C SER A 208 0.40 6.46 -2.12
N LEU A 209 1.37 5.66 -1.70
CA LEU A 209 2.56 5.32 -2.49
C LEU A 209 2.20 4.43 -3.69
N ALA A 210 1.29 3.47 -3.53
CA ALA A 210 0.80 2.63 -4.63
C ALA A 210 0.07 3.45 -5.70
N ASP A 211 -0.75 4.42 -5.28
CA ASP A 211 -1.41 5.38 -6.17
C ASP A 211 -0.39 6.20 -6.98
N THR A 212 0.66 6.72 -6.33
CA THR A 212 1.76 7.41 -7.03
C THR A 212 2.54 6.45 -7.94
N SER A 213 2.77 5.22 -7.49
CA SER A 213 3.48 4.18 -8.24
C SER A 213 2.77 3.79 -9.52
N SER A 214 1.43 3.94 -9.58
CA SER A 214 0.66 3.71 -10.81
C SER A 214 1.07 4.65 -11.96
N MET A 215 1.58 5.85 -11.63
CA MET A 215 2.12 6.79 -12.61
C MET A 215 3.51 6.39 -13.11
N LEU A 216 4.26 5.60 -12.35
CA LEU A 216 5.63 5.25 -12.72
C LEU A 216 5.67 4.27 -13.90
N PRO A 217 6.80 4.20 -14.63
CA PRO A 217 6.99 3.22 -15.70
C PRO A 217 6.90 1.78 -15.17
N ARG A 218 6.54 0.84 -16.05
CA ARG A 218 6.59 -0.58 -15.69
C ARG A 218 8.03 -0.98 -15.35
N GLY A 219 8.22 -1.68 -14.24
CA GLY A 219 9.54 -2.15 -13.80
C GLY A 219 10.37 -1.12 -13.02
N ASP A 220 9.80 0.05 -12.67
CA ASP A 220 10.46 0.98 -11.76
C ASP A 220 10.75 0.29 -10.41
N ARG A 221 11.94 0.55 -9.85
CA ARG A 221 12.39 -0.10 -8.60
C ARG A 221 11.88 0.60 -7.35
N ARG A 222 11.45 1.87 -7.44
CA ARG A 222 11.00 2.65 -6.28
C ARG A 222 9.82 2.03 -5.54
N PRO A 223 8.76 1.51 -6.20
CA PRO A 223 7.65 0.88 -5.49
C PRO A 223 8.08 -0.30 -4.60
N LEU A 224 9.04 -1.11 -5.07
CA LEU A 224 9.62 -2.20 -4.28
C LEU A 224 10.38 -1.65 -3.07
N ALA A 225 11.27 -0.68 -3.29
CA ALA A 225 12.08 -0.07 -2.24
C ALA A 225 11.22 0.62 -1.17
N TRP A 226 10.16 1.31 -1.56
CA TRP A 226 9.20 1.93 -0.65
C TRP A 226 8.46 0.90 0.20
N ASN A 227 7.98 -0.20 -0.38
CA ASN A 227 7.30 -1.24 0.37
C ASN A 227 8.24 -1.91 1.38
N GLN A 228 9.48 -2.19 0.98
CA GLN A 228 10.49 -2.74 1.88
C GLN A 228 10.76 -1.79 3.06
N ARG A 229 10.98 -0.50 2.77
CA ARG A 229 11.18 0.53 3.79
C ARG A 229 10.01 0.61 4.78
N LEU A 230 8.77 0.48 4.29
CA LEU A 230 7.57 0.46 5.13
C LEU A 230 7.45 -0.81 5.99
N ASP A 231 7.83 -1.98 5.45
CA ASP A 231 7.86 -3.23 6.23
C ASP A 231 8.90 -3.17 7.36
N GLU A 232 10.05 -2.53 7.11
CA GLU A 232 11.10 -2.31 8.12
C GLU A 232 10.63 -1.47 9.31
N LEU A 233 9.57 -0.65 9.17
CA LEU A 233 9.01 0.15 10.27
C LEU A 233 8.12 -0.66 11.22
N LEU A 234 7.69 -1.85 10.82
CA LEU A 234 6.80 -2.72 11.59
C LEU A 234 7.59 -3.58 12.59
N THR A 235 8.42 -2.93 13.40
CA THR A 235 9.22 -3.51 14.48
C THR A 235 9.22 -2.60 15.71
N THR A 236 9.38 -3.17 16.91
CA THR A 236 9.54 -2.41 18.17
C THR A 236 10.94 -1.83 18.35
N VAL A 237 11.91 -2.24 17.52
CA VAL A 237 13.30 -1.73 17.56
C VAL A 237 13.40 -0.28 17.09
N VAL A 238 12.50 0.13 16.20
CA VAL A 238 12.43 1.51 15.69
C VAL A 238 11.40 2.26 16.52
N ASP A 239 11.79 3.37 17.13
CA ASP A 239 10.86 4.25 17.86
C ASP A 239 9.88 4.98 16.91
N ASP A 240 8.82 5.56 17.46
CA ASP A 240 7.75 6.18 16.66
C ASP A 240 8.21 7.44 15.92
N ASP A 241 9.14 8.22 16.47
CA ASP A 241 9.64 9.44 15.83
C ASP A 241 10.51 9.11 14.62
N ALA A 242 11.41 8.12 14.77
CA ALA A 242 12.22 7.60 13.68
C ALA A 242 11.35 6.98 12.58
N ALA A 243 10.30 6.23 12.95
CA ALA A 243 9.35 5.69 11.98
C ALA A 243 8.59 6.78 11.22
N GLN A 244 8.15 7.84 11.93
CA GLN A 244 7.45 8.96 11.32
C GLN A 244 8.35 9.74 10.35
N ALA A 245 9.62 9.95 10.68
CA ALA A 245 10.57 10.61 9.80
C ALA A 245 10.75 9.88 8.46
N VAL A 246 10.80 8.55 8.49
CA VAL A 246 10.86 7.72 7.27
C VAL A 246 9.56 7.81 6.47
N ILE A 247 8.41 7.80 7.15
CA ILE A 247 7.10 7.97 6.49
C ILE A 247 7.03 9.33 5.76
N ASP A 248 7.44 10.41 6.43
CA ASP A 248 7.42 11.76 5.88
C ASP A 248 8.34 11.88 4.65
N GLU A 249 9.51 11.23 4.69
CA GLU A 249 10.44 11.14 3.55
C GLU A 249 9.77 10.48 2.34
N LEU A 250 9.12 9.33 2.54
CA LEU A 250 8.44 8.59 1.47
C LEU A 250 7.25 9.39 0.89
N GLU A 251 6.45 10.02 1.75
CA GLU A 251 5.34 10.87 1.31
C GLU A 251 5.83 12.12 0.58
N ALA A 252 6.94 12.72 1.01
CA ALA A 252 7.58 13.83 0.30
C ALA A 252 8.06 13.39 -1.09
N ALA A 253 8.71 12.24 -1.20
CA ALA A 253 9.14 11.69 -2.49
C ALA A 253 7.94 11.47 -3.45
N ALA A 254 6.84 10.92 -2.95
CA ALA A 254 5.62 10.74 -3.71
C ALA A 254 4.97 12.08 -4.14
N ARG A 255 4.92 13.07 -3.23
CA ARG A 255 4.43 14.42 -3.54
C ARG A 255 5.27 15.09 -4.62
N THR A 256 6.59 14.97 -4.58
CA THR A 256 7.48 15.52 -5.62
C THR A 256 7.20 14.90 -6.98
N ILE A 257 6.94 13.59 -7.06
CA ILE A 257 6.58 12.92 -8.32
C ILE A 257 5.24 13.45 -8.86
N ARG A 258 4.22 13.60 -8.01
CA ARG A 258 2.92 14.14 -8.42
C ARG A 258 3.03 15.60 -8.87
N ALA A 259 3.77 16.42 -8.13
CA ALA A 259 3.99 17.83 -8.42
C ALA A 259 4.81 18.09 -9.69
N ALA A 260 5.51 17.08 -10.20
CA ALA A 260 6.19 17.16 -11.49
C ALA A 260 5.22 17.33 -12.68
N ILE A 261 3.97 16.92 -12.52
CA ILE A 261 2.93 17.10 -13.54
C ILE A 261 2.38 18.52 -13.46
N VAL A 262 2.68 19.31 -14.49
CA VAL A 262 2.17 20.68 -14.63
C VAL A 262 0.93 20.65 -15.53
N PRO A 263 -0.24 21.08 -15.03
CA PRO A 263 -1.48 21.12 -15.81
C PRO A 263 -1.44 22.22 -16.89
N PRO A 264 -2.38 22.21 -17.85
CA PRO A 264 -2.51 23.31 -18.80
C PRO A 264 -2.88 24.62 -18.09
N ASP A 265 -2.46 25.76 -18.64
CA ASP A 265 -2.98 27.06 -18.22
C ASP A 265 -4.46 27.20 -18.62
N PRO A 266 -5.29 27.91 -17.84
CA PRO A 266 -6.66 28.21 -18.26
C PRO A 266 -6.67 29.02 -19.55
N PHE A 267 -7.42 28.55 -20.56
CA PHE A 267 -7.62 29.28 -21.82
C PHE A 267 -9.06 29.16 -22.32
N SER A 268 -9.37 29.99 -23.32
CA SER A 268 -10.67 29.95 -24.00
C SER A 268 -10.50 29.50 -25.45
N PHE A 269 -11.48 28.75 -25.95
CA PHE A 269 -11.48 28.27 -27.32
C PHE A 269 -12.89 28.34 -27.92
N THR A 270 -12.98 28.30 -29.25
CA THR A 270 -14.24 28.36 -29.98
C THR A 270 -14.42 27.11 -30.82
N LEU A 271 -15.54 26.40 -30.63
CA LEU A 271 -15.96 25.31 -31.52
C LEU A 271 -16.75 25.90 -32.68
N THR A 272 -16.18 25.80 -33.88
CA THR A 272 -16.81 26.18 -35.14
C THR A 272 -17.70 25.08 -35.72
N GLY A 273 -17.42 23.81 -35.39
CA GLY A 273 -18.14 22.63 -35.84
C GLY A 273 -18.77 21.81 -34.71
N ARG A 274 -19.54 20.78 -35.09
CA ARG A 274 -20.18 19.84 -34.13
C ARG A 274 -19.14 18.97 -33.42
N GLU A 275 -18.04 18.69 -34.09
CA GLU A 275 -16.89 17.92 -33.60
C GLU A 275 -15.63 18.76 -33.79
N SER A 276 -14.70 18.68 -32.85
CA SER A 276 -13.41 19.34 -32.89
C SER A 276 -12.42 18.58 -32.02
N GLU A 277 -11.13 18.77 -32.28
CA GLU A 277 -10.06 18.26 -31.43
C GLU A 277 -9.54 19.40 -30.55
N LEU A 278 -9.50 19.19 -29.23
CA LEU A 278 -8.95 20.13 -28.25
C LEU A 278 -7.52 19.70 -27.91
N GLN A 279 -6.54 20.56 -28.20
CA GLN A 279 -5.14 20.31 -27.88
C GLN A 279 -4.82 20.82 -26.47
N VAL A 280 -4.64 19.90 -25.52
CA VAL A 280 -4.32 20.22 -24.13
C VAL A 280 -2.82 20.08 -23.89
N ARG A 281 -2.17 21.18 -23.49
CA ARG A 281 -0.74 21.18 -23.17
C ARG A 281 -0.51 20.58 -21.78
N LEU A 282 0.21 19.47 -21.70
CA LEU A 282 0.65 18.85 -20.45
C LEU A 282 2.17 18.81 -20.39
N THR A 283 2.73 19.08 -19.22
CA THR A 283 4.18 19.03 -19.00
C THR A 283 4.52 18.12 -17.85
N ASN A 284 5.53 17.29 -18.03
CA ASN A 284 6.20 16.60 -16.95
C ASN A 284 7.56 17.25 -16.73
N ALA A 285 7.66 18.06 -15.68
CA ALA A 285 8.90 18.75 -15.29
C ALA A 285 9.89 17.83 -14.56
N GLY A 286 9.52 16.57 -14.32
CA GLY A 286 10.32 15.59 -13.60
C GLY A 286 11.31 14.85 -14.51
N SER A 287 12.24 14.14 -13.88
CA SER A 287 13.28 13.35 -14.55
C SER A 287 12.85 11.92 -14.92
N THR A 288 11.65 11.49 -14.53
CA THR A 288 11.09 10.17 -14.85
C THR A 288 9.93 10.33 -15.82
N PRO A 289 9.79 9.47 -16.85
CA PRO A 289 8.52 9.40 -17.59
C PRO A 289 7.37 8.98 -16.67
N LEU A 290 6.21 9.62 -16.83
CA LEU A 290 5.03 9.41 -15.98
C LEU A 290 3.79 9.12 -16.82
N ARG A 291 2.90 8.29 -16.29
CA ARG A 291 1.61 7.95 -16.89
C ARG A 291 0.50 8.61 -16.10
N VAL A 292 -0.39 9.30 -16.81
CA VAL A 292 -1.53 10.00 -16.23
C VAL A 292 -2.79 9.72 -17.03
N VAL A 293 -3.94 9.85 -16.40
CA VAL A 293 -5.23 9.77 -17.05
C VAL A 293 -5.81 11.18 -17.17
N VAL A 294 -6.08 11.60 -18.40
CA VAL A 294 -6.73 12.88 -18.67
C VAL A 294 -8.22 12.62 -18.79
N ALA A 295 -8.99 13.14 -17.83
CA ALA A 295 -10.43 12.95 -17.74
C ALA A 295 -11.14 14.32 -17.90
N PRO A 296 -11.57 14.65 -19.12
CA PRO A 296 -12.32 15.88 -19.39
C PRO A 296 -13.80 15.73 -19.04
N SER A 297 -14.43 16.83 -18.62
CA SER A 297 -15.87 16.88 -18.32
C SER A 297 -16.48 18.26 -18.63
N SER A 298 -17.73 18.28 -19.07
CA SER A 298 -18.46 19.52 -19.37
C SER A 298 -19.97 19.28 -19.35
N PRO A 299 -20.79 20.27 -18.93
CA PRO A 299 -22.24 20.18 -19.02
C PRO A 299 -22.79 20.21 -20.45
N ARG A 300 -22.08 20.87 -21.39
CA ARG A 300 -22.58 21.10 -22.77
C ARG A 300 -21.72 20.48 -23.86
N LEU A 301 -20.62 19.82 -23.52
CA LEU A 301 -19.80 19.02 -24.44
C LEU A 301 -19.81 17.55 -24.03
N THR A 302 -19.66 16.67 -25.01
CA THR A 302 -19.41 15.24 -24.83
C THR A 302 -18.01 14.90 -25.31
N PHE A 303 -17.37 13.90 -24.68
CA PHE A 303 -16.00 13.48 -24.99
C PHE A 303 -16.05 12.02 -25.47
N PRO A 304 -16.11 11.76 -26.78
CA PRO A 304 -16.31 10.40 -27.32
C PRO A 304 -15.25 9.40 -26.87
N SER A 305 -14.00 9.86 -26.76
CA SER A 305 -12.84 9.03 -26.39
C SER A 305 -12.77 8.75 -24.88
N GLY A 306 -13.60 9.43 -24.07
CA GLY A 306 -13.61 9.26 -22.62
C GLY A 306 -12.28 9.65 -21.94
N PRO A 307 -12.04 9.16 -20.71
CA PRO A 307 -10.74 9.30 -20.05
C PRO A 307 -9.64 8.57 -20.83
N GLN A 308 -8.55 9.26 -21.14
CA GLN A 308 -7.42 8.71 -21.90
C GLN A 308 -6.17 8.57 -21.04
N THR A 309 -5.44 7.46 -21.17
CA THR A 309 -4.14 7.27 -20.53
C THR A 309 -3.05 7.84 -21.43
N VAL A 310 -2.21 8.71 -20.87
CA VAL A 310 -1.17 9.44 -21.58
C VAL A 310 0.17 9.18 -20.92
N GLU A 311 1.17 8.80 -21.71
CA GLU A 311 2.55 8.69 -21.25
C GLU A 311 3.27 10.02 -21.52
N LEU A 312 3.76 10.66 -20.46
CA LEU A 312 4.53 11.91 -20.49
C LEU A 312 6.02 11.57 -20.34
N GLY A 313 6.82 11.88 -21.36
CA GLY A 313 8.28 11.78 -21.28
C GLY A 313 8.86 12.64 -20.15
N ALA A 314 10.06 12.30 -19.67
CA ALA A 314 10.77 13.07 -18.66
C ALA A 314 11.18 14.45 -19.20
N GLY A 315 10.86 15.53 -18.49
CA GLY A 315 11.20 16.90 -18.89
C GLY A 315 10.49 17.38 -20.16
N VAL A 316 9.46 16.69 -20.63
CA VAL A 316 8.79 16.97 -21.91
C VAL A 316 7.45 17.68 -21.69
N THR A 317 7.20 18.68 -22.53
CA THR A 317 5.87 19.24 -22.78
C THR A 317 5.28 18.58 -24.03
N GLN A 318 4.07 18.05 -23.92
CA GLN A 318 3.34 17.44 -25.03
C GLN A 318 1.92 18.00 -25.15
N PHE A 319 1.41 17.99 -26.38
CA PHE A 319 0.02 18.32 -26.67
C PHE A 319 -0.79 17.03 -26.73
N VAL A 320 -1.80 16.94 -25.89
CA VAL A 320 -2.70 15.80 -25.81
C VAL A 320 -3.98 16.14 -26.58
N PRO A 321 -4.29 15.42 -27.66
CA PRO A 321 -5.53 15.61 -28.39
C PRO A 321 -6.72 15.06 -27.60
N ILE A 322 -7.78 15.85 -27.46
CA ILE A 322 -9.03 15.45 -26.83
C ILE A 322 -10.18 15.69 -27.81
N ASP A 323 -10.85 14.62 -28.24
CA ASP A 323 -12.03 14.72 -29.07
C ASP A 323 -13.20 15.34 -28.29
N VAL A 324 -13.78 16.41 -28.83
CA VAL A 324 -14.91 17.11 -28.25
C VAL A 324 -16.07 17.20 -29.23
N ALA A 325 -17.28 16.92 -28.75
CA ALA A 325 -18.50 17.09 -29.51
C ALA A 325 -19.49 18.01 -28.79
N ALA A 326 -20.04 18.96 -29.53
CA ALA A 326 -20.97 19.96 -29.01
C ALA A 326 -22.38 19.38 -28.82
N ARG A 327 -22.93 19.50 -27.60
CA ARG A 327 -24.32 19.11 -27.29
C ARG A 327 -25.30 20.28 -27.43
N ALA A 328 -24.85 21.51 -27.11
CA ALA A 328 -25.67 22.71 -27.14
C ALA A 328 -24.83 23.96 -27.48
N ASN A 329 -25.46 24.98 -28.05
CA ASN A 329 -24.83 26.27 -28.32
C ASN A 329 -24.58 27.09 -27.03
N GLY A 330 -23.72 28.09 -27.15
CA GLY A 330 -23.40 29.05 -26.08
C GLY A 330 -22.06 28.78 -25.41
N THR A 331 -21.83 29.44 -24.28
CA THR A 331 -20.58 29.31 -23.50
C THR A 331 -20.73 28.20 -22.45
N THR A 332 -19.69 27.39 -22.28
CA THR A 332 -19.64 26.33 -21.26
C THR A 332 -18.25 26.19 -20.66
N SER A 333 -18.18 25.74 -19.42
CA SER A 333 -16.92 25.35 -18.78
C SER A 333 -16.56 23.91 -19.15
N VAL A 334 -15.27 23.68 -19.35
CA VAL A 334 -14.67 22.36 -19.55
C VAL A 334 -13.68 22.14 -18.43
N SER A 335 -13.95 21.19 -17.55
CA SER A 335 -13.04 20.81 -16.46
C SER A 335 -12.14 19.68 -16.93
N ILE A 336 -10.84 19.91 -16.93
CA ILE A 336 -9.81 18.91 -17.22
C ILE A 336 -9.26 18.42 -15.88
N SER A 337 -9.60 17.19 -15.52
CA SER A 337 -8.98 16.50 -14.38
C SER A 337 -7.83 15.62 -14.85
N ILE A 338 -6.69 15.72 -14.16
CA ILE A 338 -5.51 14.88 -14.41
C ILE A 338 -5.41 13.93 -13.24
N ARG A 339 -5.50 12.64 -13.52
CA ARG A 339 -5.58 11.57 -12.52
C ARG A 339 -4.41 10.62 -12.63
N THR A 340 -4.09 9.96 -11.53
CA THR A 340 -3.29 8.74 -11.53
C THR A 340 -4.05 7.67 -12.31
N PRO A 341 -3.36 6.66 -12.89
CA PRO A 341 -4.03 5.48 -13.42
C PRO A 341 -4.92 4.74 -12.40
N SER A 342 -4.66 4.90 -11.10
CA SER A 342 -5.51 4.41 -10.01
C SER A 342 -6.74 5.28 -9.73
N GLY A 343 -6.89 6.45 -10.37
CA GLY A 343 -8.10 7.26 -10.36
C GLY A 343 -8.10 8.47 -9.42
N VAL A 344 -6.99 8.75 -8.74
CA VAL A 344 -6.85 9.88 -7.81
C VAL A 344 -6.40 11.13 -8.56
N ASP A 345 -6.99 12.29 -8.31
CA ASP A 345 -6.56 13.54 -8.94
C ASP A 345 -5.12 13.90 -8.51
N VAL A 346 -4.23 14.11 -9.48
CA VAL A 346 -2.81 14.48 -9.27
C VAL A 346 -2.68 15.96 -8.93
N VAL A 347 -3.47 16.79 -9.61
CA VAL A 347 -3.52 18.23 -9.45
C VAL A 347 -4.97 18.69 -9.49
N ARG A 348 -5.23 19.91 -8.99
CA ARG A 348 -6.57 20.50 -9.03
C ARG A 348 -7.07 20.58 -10.48
N PRO A 349 -8.35 20.24 -10.74
CA PRO A 349 -8.92 20.33 -12.08
C PRO A 349 -8.80 21.75 -12.66
N VAL A 350 -8.39 21.84 -13.92
CA VAL A 350 -8.29 23.11 -14.63
C VAL A 350 -9.57 23.37 -15.41
N VAL A 351 -10.12 24.58 -15.26
CA VAL A 351 -11.34 24.98 -15.97
C VAL A 351 -10.97 25.81 -17.20
N LEU A 352 -11.36 25.30 -18.37
CA LEU A 352 -11.26 25.96 -19.67
C LEU A 352 -12.64 26.53 -20.06
N THR A 353 -12.64 27.57 -20.90
CA THR A 353 -13.89 28.20 -21.38
C THR A 353 -14.11 27.88 -22.86
N ALA A 354 -15.20 27.18 -23.17
CA ALA A 354 -15.56 26.84 -24.55
C ALA A 354 -16.72 27.71 -25.05
N HIS A 355 -16.56 28.28 -26.25
CA HIS A 355 -17.61 28.99 -26.97
C HIS A 355 -18.14 28.11 -28.11
N VAL A 356 -19.40 27.68 -28.06
CA VAL A 356 -20.00 26.78 -29.05
C VAL A 356 -20.94 27.55 -29.98
N ARG A 357 -20.63 27.56 -31.29
CA ARG A 357 -21.41 28.25 -32.33
C ARG A 357 -21.99 27.33 -33.40
N ALA A 358 -21.98 26.01 -33.17
CA ALA A 358 -22.08 25.01 -34.23
C ALA A 358 -23.48 24.49 -34.61
N LEU A 359 -24.53 24.74 -33.82
CA LEU A 359 -25.87 24.17 -34.10
C LEU A 359 -26.79 25.04 -34.99
N THR A 360 -26.26 25.96 -35.79
CA THR A 360 -27.12 26.76 -36.69
C THR A 360 -27.46 26.00 -37.98
N GLY A 361 -28.39 25.03 -37.87
CA GLY A 361 -29.01 24.35 -39.03
C GLY A 361 -30.00 25.23 -39.81
N VAL A 362 -30.32 26.42 -39.29
CA VAL A 362 -31.31 27.34 -39.88
C VAL A 362 -30.88 27.85 -41.26
N GLY A 363 -29.58 28.06 -41.47
CA GLY A 363 -29.05 28.49 -42.77
C GLY A 363 -29.33 27.50 -43.89
N GLN A 364 -29.19 26.19 -43.63
CA GLN A 364 -29.48 25.14 -44.62
C GLN A 364 -30.97 25.03 -44.91
N VAL A 365 -31.84 25.18 -43.91
CA VAL A 365 -33.30 25.17 -44.12
C VAL A 365 -33.76 26.37 -44.94
N ILE A 366 -33.21 27.56 -44.66
CA ILE A 366 -33.52 28.77 -45.44
C ILE A 366 -33.03 28.63 -46.88
N THR A 367 -31.81 28.11 -47.08
CA THR A 367 -31.26 27.95 -48.44
C THR A 367 -32.00 26.86 -49.22
N GLY A 368 -32.32 25.73 -48.57
CA GLY A 368 -33.13 24.67 -49.16
C GLY A 368 -34.55 25.14 -49.49
N GLY A 369 -35.18 25.87 -48.57
CA GLY A 369 -36.48 26.50 -48.80
C GLY A 369 -36.45 27.49 -49.96
N ALA A 370 -35.41 28.35 -50.03
CA ALA A 370 -35.22 29.28 -51.13
C ALA A 370 -35.05 28.55 -52.47
N VAL A 371 -34.28 27.45 -52.52
CA VAL A 371 -34.13 26.61 -53.73
C VAL A 371 -35.47 26.01 -54.16
N VAL A 372 -36.28 25.51 -53.22
CA VAL A 372 -37.62 24.96 -53.53
C VAL A 372 -38.55 26.05 -54.07
N VAL A 373 -38.55 27.24 -53.46
CA VAL A 373 -39.35 28.38 -53.95
C VAL A 373 -38.89 28.80 -55.35
N LEU A 374 -37.57 28.89 -55.58
CA LEU A 374 -37.00 29.26 -56.87
C LEU A 374 -37.35 28.23 -57.96
N ALA A 375 -37.24 26.94 -57.64
CA ALA A 375 -37.61 25.86 -58.54
C ALA A 375 -39.12 25.89 -58.87
N THR A 376 -39.97 26.12 -57.86
CA THR A 376 -41.43 26.23 -58.04
C THR A 376 -41.79 27.43 -58.92
N TRP A 377 -41.13 28.56 -58.72
CA TRP A 377 -41.30 29.75 -59.55
C TRP A 377 -40.86 29.51 -61.00
N TRP A 378 -39.71 28.86 -61.19
CA TRP A 378 -39.19 28.58 -62.54
C TRP A 378 -40.14 27.67 -63.34
N VAL A 379 -40.72 26.66 -62.69
CA VAL A 379 -41.72 25.76 -63.29
C VAL A 379 -43.03 26.48 -63.64
N SER A 380 -43.50 27.41 -62.80
CA SER A 380 -44.72 28.18 -63.08
C SER A 380 -44.51 29.16 -64.23
N HIS A 381 -43.35 29.83 -64.29
CA HIS A 381 -43.02 30.81 -65.33
C HIS A 381 -42.95 30.16 -66.73
N LEU A 382 -42.34 28.97 -66.83
CA LEU A 382 -42.27 28.21 -68.08
C LEU A 382 -43.65 27.72 -68.56
N ARG A 383 -44.56 27.38 -67.63
CA ARG A 383 -45.94 26.98 -67.96
C ARG A 383 -46.80 28.15 -68.44
N GLN A 384 -46.62 29.35 -67.87
CA GLN A 384 -47.32 30.57 -68.31
C GLN A 384 -46.97 30.93 -69.77
N ARG A 385 -45.68 30.82 -70.15
CA ARG A 385 -45.21 31.06 -71.53
C ARG A 385 -45.76 30.05 -72.55
N ARG A 386 -46.08 28.82 -72.12
CA ARG A 386 -46.73 27.82 -73.01
C ARG A 386 -48.23 28.08 -73.22
N ARG A 387 -48.92 28.73 -72.27
CA ARG A 387 -50.35 29.08 -72.43
C ARG A 387 -50.57 30.30 -73.34
N GLN A 388 -49.62 31.23 -73.42
CA GLN A 388 -49.70 32.37 -74.36
C GLN A 388 -49.44 31.98 -75.82
N ARG A 389 -48.86 30.80 -76.10
CA ARG A 389 -48.71 30.27 -77.48
C ARG A 389 -49.95 29.55 -78.03
N ARG A 390 -51.02 29.38 -77.24
CA ARG A 390 -52.30 28.81 -77.71
C ARG A 390 -53.40 29.85 -77.98
N ALA A 391 -53.15 31.12 -77.69
CA ALA A 391 -54.09 32.21 -78.00
C ALA A 391 -53.84 32.85 -79.39
N THR A 392 -52.73 32.52 -80.07
CA THR A 392 -52.35 33.12 -81.37
C THR A 392 -52.63 32.24 -82.61
N VAL A 393 -53.34 31.11 -82.48
CA VAL A 393 -53.65 30.20 -83.61
C VAL A 393 -55.10 30.33 -84.13
N ALA A 394 -55.91 31.24 -83.57
CA ALA A 394 -57.33 31.41 -83.98
C ALA A 394 -57.63 32.65 -84.84
N VAL A 395 -56.62 33.37 -85.35
CA VAL A 395 -56.82 34.54 -86.23
C VAL A 395 -55.87 34.42 -87.43
N GLY A 396 -56.35 33.86 -88.54
CA GLY A 396 -55.52 33.71 -89.74
C GLY A 396 -56.09 32.83 -90.83
N ARG A 397 -57.33 33.09 -91.29
CA ARG A 397 -57.79 32.63 -92.62
C ARG A 397 -58.67 33.72 -93.23
N HIS A 398 -58.13 34.43 -94.22
CA HIS A 398 -58.79 34.85 -95.47
C HIS A 398 -57.79 35.67 -96.32
N PRO A 399 -57.48 35.22 -97.55
CA PRO A 399 -57.42 36.14 -98.68
C PRO A 399 -58.03 35.54 -99.96
N ALA A 400 -58.82 36.33 -100.69
CA ALA A 400 -59.10 36.13 -102.11
C ALA A 400 -59.52 37.46 -102.76
N SER A 401 -58.54 38.17 -103.31
CA SER A 401 -58.74 39.09 -104.43
C SER A 401 -57.43 39.18 -105.21
N GLN A 402 -57.40 38.59 -106.41
CA GLN A 402 -56.37 38.86 -107.41
C GLN A 402 -57.05 38.89 -108.77
N ALA A 403 -57.20 40.11 -109.28
CA ALA A 403 -57.48 40.43 -110.66
C ALA A 403 -56.22 41.10 -111.22
N ALA A 404 -55.73 40.61 -112.36
CA ALA A 404 -55.32 41.39 -113.53
C ALA A 404 -54.35 40.58 -114.41
N ALA A 405 -54.80 40.32 -115.63
CA ALA A 405 -53.99 39.87 -116.77
C ALA A 405 -53.06 40.99 -117.27
N PRO A 406 -52.13 40.65 -118.17
CA PRO A 406 -52.25 41.26 -119.51
C PRO A 406 -51.80 40.36 -120.67
N GLY A 407 -52.33 40.64 -121.87
CA GLY A 407 -51.55 40.51 -123.11
C GLY A 407 -52.30 40.02 -124.36
N SER A 408 -52.53 40.98 -125.28
CA SER A 408 -52.36 40.87 -126.75
C SER A 408 -53.32 39.98 -127.58
N ILE A 409 -53.61 40.17 -128.88
CA ILE A 409 -53.44 41.22 -129.91
C ILE A 409 -54.27 40.72 -131.14
N ASP A 410 -54.80 41.68 -131.91
CA ASP A 410 -55.24 41.68 -133.34
C ASP A 410 -56.32 40.76 -133.96
N ARG A 411 -57.20 41.48 -134.70
CA ARG A 411 -57.79 41.26 -136.06
C ARG A 411 -58.42 39.91 -136.40
N SER A 412 -59.62 39.88 -136.97
CA SER A 412 -60.02 40.57 -138.22
C SER A 412 -61.54 40.65 -138.36
#